data_AF-A0A1Y2CTX5-F1
#
_entry.id   AF-A0A1Y2CTX5-F1
#
_cell.length_a   1.000
_cell.length_b   1.000
_cell.length_c   1.000
_cell.angle_alpha   90.00
_cell.angle_beta   90.00
_cell.angle_gamma   90.00
#
_symmetry.space_group_name_H-M   'P 1'
#
loop_
_entity.id
_entity.type
_entity.pdbx_description
1 polymer ?
#
loop_
_entity_poly.entity_id
_entity_poly.type
_entity_poly.pdbx_seq_one_letter_code
_entity_poly.pdbx_strand_id
1 'polypeptide(L)'
;MFCDLIRNQKWKIYNLYGSSQLLLECFAFNRSPLDDLLKGDNPSDLICRILGGFLSVFMFAELFLIDVMALFMLLTVYYGNRFSLGSYDWMLFVVVIGGPICYSIIAGADLFDQCSVGALGHDYYWCFLDISVLAGRIMWSITAAAACLCVALPAVCYYLIYRRLKEHANFMKEVSNNANTDFTAAIIKKLLVFQGIVTFTFCGIASYGICIAAFQTEPTGLVWLTVLTINSGGWVNAVAYYLQEYVFSSRDRSKVEASKNSTGNASKQASKTAISIV
;
A
#
# COMPACT_ATOMS: atom_id res chain seq x y z
N MET A 1 -2.21 -1.01 25.44
CA MET A 1 -2.99 -2.12 24.82
C MET A 1 -3.18 -1.96 23.30
N PHE A 2 -4.07 -1.11 22.74
CA PHE A 2 -4.21 -0.94 21.27
C PHE A 2 -2.93 -0.37 20.62
N CYS A 3 -2.23 0.51 21.35
CA CYS A 3 -0.91 1.02 20.99
C CYS A 3 0.20 -0.04 20.97
N ASP A 4 0.11 -1.11 21.76
CA ASP A 4 1.12 -2.19 21.73
C ASP A 4 0.89 -3.15 20.56
N LEU A 5 -0.36 -3.25 20.08
CA LEU A 5 -0.68 -3.99 18.86
C LEU A 5 -0.14 -3.26 17.62
N ILE A 6 -0.34 -1.93 17.54
CA ILE A 6 0.23 -1.11 16.45
C ILE A 6 1.76 -1.04 16.54
N ARG A 7 2.34 -1.03 17.75
CA ARG A 7 3.80 -1.01 17.95
C ARG A 7 4.47 -2.37 17.63
N ASN A 8 3.80 -3.50 17.89
CA ASN A 8 4.32 -4.83 17.51
C ASN A 8 4.08 -5.15 16.03
N GLN A 9 2.99 -4.67 15.42
CA GLN A 9 2.78 -4.76 13.96
C GLN A 9 3.74 -3.84 13.19
N LYS A 10 4.22 -2.77 13.82
CA LYS A 10 5.28 -1.88 13.32
C LYS A 10 6.65 -2.55 13.11
N TRP A 11 6.88 -3.79 13.55
CA TRP A 11 8.15 -4.49 13.33
C TRP A 11 8.05 -5.63 12.32
N LYS A 12 6.90 -6.33 12.23
CA LYS A 12 6.72 -7.44 11.30
C LYS A 12 6.45 -7.01 9.86
N ILE A 13 5.75 -5.90 9.65
CA ILE A 13 5.46 -5.38 8.29
C ILE A 13 6.76 -4.85 7.63
N TYR A 14 7.70 -4.35 8.43
CA TYR A 14 8.83 -3.55 7.94
C TYR A 14 9.99 -4.39 7.38
N ASN A 15 10.08 -5.68 7.73
CA ASN A 15 11.06 -6.59 7.11
C ASN A 15 10.58 -7.14 5.75
N LEU A 16 9.29 -7.02 5.40
CA LEU A 16 8.77 -7.41 4.09
C LEU A 16 8.85 -6.27 3.05
N TYR A 17 8.80 -5.00 3.48
CA TYR A 17 8.86 -3.84 2.57
C TYR A 17 10.28 -3.39 2.19
N GLY A 18 11.33 -4.01 2.74
CA GLY A 18 12.71 -3.83 2.23
C GLY A 18 12.90 -4.35 0.80
N SER A 19 12.01 -5.23 0.32
CA SER A 19 12.06 -5.80 -1.02
C SER A 19 11.58 -4.86 -2.14
N SER A 20 10.93 -3.73 -1.84
CA SER A 20 10.50 -2.77 -2.87
C SER A 20 11.62 -1.86 -3.38
N GLN A 21 12.76 -1.78 -2.69
CA GLN A 21 13.99 -1.17 -3.24
C GLN A 21 14.63 -2.05 -4.33
N LEU A 22 14.54 -3.38 -4.21
CA LEU A 22 14.98 -4.31 -5.26
C LEU A 22 14.14 -4.18 -6.54
N LEU A 23 12.84 -3.90 -6.42
CA LEU A 23 11.98 -3.59 -7.56
C LEU A 23 12.42 -2.31 -8.30
N LEU A 24 12.91 -1.29 -7.57
CA LEU A 24 13.39 -0.03 -8.15
C LEU A 24 14.67 -0.23 -8.99
N GLU A 25 15.57 -1.13 -8.58
CA GLU A 25 16.77 -1.46 -9.37
C GLU A 25 16.45 -2.35 -10.59
N CYS A 26 15.39 -3.17 -10.52
CA CYS A 26 14.93 -3.96 -11.67
C CYS A 26 14.12 -3.14 -12.69
N PHE A 27 13.32 -2.16 -12.24
CA PHE A 27 12.58 -1.26 -13.15
C PHE A 27 13.46 -0.15 -13.73
N ALA A 28 14.49 0.30 -12.99
CA ALA A 28 15.49 1.22 -13.48
C ALA A 28 16.66 0.48 -14.13
N PHE A 29 16.40 -0.43 -15.09
CA PHE A 29 17.42 -0.70 -16.09
C PHE A 29 17.53 0.54 -16.98
N ASN A 30 18.32 1.50 -16.50
CA ASN A 30 18.62 2.78 -17.12
C ASN A 30 19.42 2.53 -18.40
N ARG A 31 18.75 2.04 -19.44
CA ARG A 31 19.30 1.87 -20.78
C ARG A 31 18.97 3.15 -21.53
N SER A 32 19.98 3.96 -21.77
CA SER A 32 19.90 5.13 -22.63
C SER A 32 19.21 4.73 -23.94
N PRO A 33 18.04 5.30 -24.28
CA PRO A 33 17.29 4.92 -25.48
C PRO A 33 18.02 5.26 -26.79
N LEU A 34 19.17 5.96 -26.70
CA LEU A 34 19.97 6.38 -27.84
C LEU A 34 21.03 5.35 -28.27
N ASP A 35 21.48 4.47 -27.37
CA ASP A 35 22.57 3.52 -27.68
C ASP A 35 22.06 2.19 -28.25
N ASP A 36 20.83 1.78 -27.91
CA ASP A 36 20.20 0.55 -28.42
C ASP A 36 19.54 0.71 -29.79
N LEU A 37 19.24 1.95 -30.23
CA LEU A 37 18.70 2.18 -31.58
C LEU A 37 19.77 1.93 -32.67
N LEU A 38 21.05 1.90 -32.29
CA LEU A 38 22.21 1.66 -33.16
C LEU A 38 22.75 0.22 -33.08
N LYS A 39 22.35 -0.56 -32.08
CA LYS A 39 22.69 -1.98 -31.92
C LYS A 39 21.41 -2.73 -31.62
N GLY A 40 20.81 -3.35 -32.64
CA GLY A 40 19.60 -4.17 -32.53
C GLY A 40 19.77 -5.46 -31.72
N ASP A 41 20.38 -5.39 -30.55
CA ASP A 41 20.50 -6.47 -29.57
C ASP A 41 19.41 -6.26 -28.50
N ASN A 42 18.17 -6.59 -28.88
CA ASN A 42 17.09 -6.77 -27.91
C ASN A 42 17.55 -7.79 -26.85
N PRO A 43 17.26 -7.58 -25.55
CA PRO A 43 17.55 -8.59 -24.53
C PRO A 43 16.91 -9.91 -24.94
N SER A 44 17.58 -11.04 -24.65
CA SER A 44 17.03 -12.34 -25.01
C SER A 44 15.65 -12.52 -24.39
N ASP A 45 14.67 -12.93 -25.20
CA ASP A 45 13.25 -13.07 -24.79
C ASP A 45 13.10 -13.90 -23.51
N LEU A 46 14.01 -14.85 -23.28
CA LEU A 46 14.06 -15.67 -22.08
C LEU A 46 14.32 -14.84 -20.81
N ILE A 47 15.29 -13.92 -20.82
CA ILE A 47 15.61 -13.07 -19.67
C ILE A 47 14.43 -12.15 -19.37
N CYS A 48 13.83 -11.59 -20.42
CA CYS A 48 12.68 -10.71 -20.32
C CYS A 48 11.47 -11.42 -19.67
N ARG A 49 11.20 -12.67 -20.06
CA ARG A 49 10.14 -13.51 -19.49
C ARG A 49 10.39 -13.86 -18.02
N ILE A 50 11.63 -14.22 -17.67
CA ILE A 50 12.00 -14.53 -16.28
C ILE A 50 11.83 -13.29 -15.41
N LEU A 51 12.34 -12.13 -15.85
CA LEU A 51 12.23 -10.87 -15.13
C LEU A 51 10.76 -10.46 -14.98
N GLY A 52 9.97 -10.50 -16.06
CA GLY A 52 8.54 -10.20 -16.04
C GLY A 52 7.77 -11.10 -15.08
N GLY A 53 8.11 -12.39 -15.02
CA GLY A 53 7.55 -13.34 -14.07
C GLY A 53 7.89 -13.02 -12.60
N PHE A 54 9.13 -12.63 -12.32
CA PHE A 54 9.49 -12.18 -10.97
C PHE A 54 8.75 -10.89 -10.59
N LEU A 55 8.70 -9.92 -11.50
CA LEU A 55 7.96 -8.67 -11.31
C LEU A 55 6.48 -8.94 -11.03
N SER A 56 5.85 -9.89 -11.73
CA SER A 56 4.43 -10.22 -11.49
C SER A 56 4.23 -10.84 -10.12
N VAL A 57 5.12 -11.73 -9.68
CA VAL A 57 5.04 -12.30 -8.32
C VAL A 57 5.07 -11.21 -7.26
N PHE A 58 6.05 -10.31 -7.32
CA PHE A 58 6.20 -9.27 -6.31
C PHE A 58 5.07 -8.24 -6.34
N MET A 59 4.65 -7.81 -7.53
CA MET A 59 3.57 -6.84 -7.70
C MET A 59 2.25 -7.39 -7.15
N PHE A 60 1.87 -8.62 -7.51
CA PHE A 60 0.64 -9.22 -6.98
C PHE A 60 0.74 -9.54 -5.49
N ALA A 61 1.91 -9.93 -4.99
CA ALA A 61 2.13 -10.12 -3.56
C ALA A 61 1.88 -8.81 -2.79
N GLU A 62 2.36 -7.67 -3.31
CA GLU A 62 2.10 -6.36 -2.74
C GLU A 62 0.61 -6.00 -2.74
N LEU A 63 -0.08 -6.19 -3.87
CA LEU A 63 -1.52 -5.96 -3.99
C LEU A 63 -2.32 -6.77 -2.96
N PHE A 64 -2.06 -8.08 -2.87
CA PHE A 64 -2.74 -8.95 -1.91
C PHE A 64 -2.42 -8.60 -0.46
N LEU A 65 -1.16 -8.26 -0.17
CA LEU A 65 -0.76 -7.89 1.17
C LEU A 65 -1.53 -6.65 1.65
N ILE A 66 -1.72 -5.65 0.79
CA ILE A 66 -2.49 -4.44 1.12
C ILE A 66 -3.94 -4.79 1.48
N ASP A 67 -4.61 -5.60 0.66
CA ASP A 67 -6.00 -6.00 0.88
C ASP A 67 -6.19 -6.79 2.18
N VAL A 68 -5.32 -7.77 2.36
CA VAL A 68 -5.29 -8.63 3.55
C VAL A 68 -5.06 -7.78 4.80
N MET A 69 -4.11 -6.85 4.77
CA MET A 69 -3.86 -5.95 5.89
C MET A 69 -5.04 -5.04 6.21
N ALA A 70 -5.76 -4.55 5.19
CA ALA A 70 -6.96 -3.74 5.38
C ALA A 70 -8.09 -4.56 6.05
N LEU A 71 -8.29 -5.81 5.62
CA LEU A 71 -9.25 -6.74 6.23
C LEU A 71 -8.89 -7.05 7.68
N PHE A 72 -7.61 -7.33 7.97
CA PHE A 72 -7.16 -7.57 9.35
C PHE A 72 -7.41 -6.35 10.24
N MET A 73 -7.19 -5.15 9.73
CA MET A 73 -7.41 -3.92 10.46
C MET A 73 -8.91 -3.73 10.76
N LEU A 74 -9.78 -4.01 9.79
CA LEU A 74 -11.23 -3.97 9.96
C LEU A 74 -11.71 -5.01 10.99
N LEU A 75 -11.28 -6.26 10.87
CA LEU A 75 -11.62 -7.35 11.78
C LEU A 75 -11.22 -7.00 13.23
N THR A 76 -10.03 -6.44 13.41
CA THR A 76 -9.53 -6.02 14.73
C THR A 76 -10.41 -4.93 15.35
N VAL A 77 -10.84 -3.94 14.56
CA VAL A 77 -11.72 -2.86 15.03
C VAL A 77 -13.13 -3.37 15.32
N TYR A 78 -13.65 -4.27 14.48
CA TYR A 78 -15.04 -4.75 14.60
C TYR A 78 -15.21 -5.73 15.76
N TYR A 79 -14.33 -6.72 15.87
CA TYR A 79 -14.45 -7.75 16.91
C TYR A 79 -13.82 -7.34 18.24
N GLY A 80 -13.01 -6.27 18.28
CA GLY A 80 -12.30 -5.82 19.50
C GLY A 80 -11.29 -6.84 20.05
N ASN A 81 -11.21 -8.02 19.45
CA ASN A 81 -10.32 -9.09 19.84
C ASN A 81 -8.93 -8.89 19.23
N ARG A 82 -7.92 -9.17 20.06
CA ARG A 82 -6.54 -9.26 19.60
C ARG A 82 -6.38 -10.55 18.82
N PHE A 83 -6.47 -10.48 17.50
CA PHE A 83 -6.09 -11.60 16.66
C PHE A 83 -4.61 -11.90 16.87
N SER A 84 -4.31 -13.05 17.47
CA SER A 84 -2.95 -13.57 17.51
C SER A 84 -2.67 -14.22 16.16
N LEU A 85 -1.95 -13.51 15.30
CA LEU A 85 -1.57 -13.98 13.96
C LEU A 85 -0.69 -15.24 13.98
N GLY A 86 -0.17 -15.66 15.15
CA GLY A 86 0.81 -16.74 15.26
C GLY A 86 0.36 -18.09 14.66
N SER A 87 -0.93 -18.43 14.71
CA SER A 87 -1.42 -19.70 14.15
C SER A 87 -1.84 -19.63 12.67
N TYR A 88 -2.08 -18.42 12.13
CA TYR A 88 -2.59 -18.21 10.77
C TYR A 88 -1.57 -17.56 9.83
N ASP A 89 -0.38 -17.20 10.35
CA ASP A 89 0.71 -16.57 9.58
C ASP A 89 1.12 -17.42 8.36
N TRP A 90 1.10 -18.75 8.49
CA TRP A 90 1.43 -19.65 7.37
C TRP A 90 0.38 -19.59 6.26
N MET A 91 -0.91 -19.49 6.60
CA MET A 91 -2.00 -19.41 5.62
C MET A 91 -1.92 -18.08 4.86
N LEU A 92 -1.57 -17.01 5.58
CA LEU A 92 -1.29 -15.70 5.00
C LEU A 92 -0.18 -15.78 3.94
N PHE A 93 0.94 -16.42 4.31
CA PHE A 93 2.10 -16.55 3.44
C PHE A 93 1.76 -17.36 2.18
N VAL A 94 1.02 -18.46 2.33
CA VAL A 94 0.56 -19.27 1.20
C VAL A 94 -0.34 -18.48 0.26
N VAL A 95 -1.25 -17.64 0.79
CA VAL A 95 -2.14 -16.82 -0.06
C VAL A 95 -1.37 -15.69 -0.75
N VAL A 96 -0.56 -14.94 0.01
CA VAL A 96 0.14 -13.74 -0.48
C VAL A 96 1.29 -14.08 -1.42
N ILE A 97 1.99 -15.20 -1.22
CA ILE A 97 3.12 -15.60 -2.08
C ILE A 97 2.72 -16.69 -3.07
N GLY A 98 1.96 -17.69 -2.63
CA GLY A 98 1.53 -18.80 -3.49
C GLY A 98 0.57 -18.35 -4.60
N GLY A 99 -0.36 -17.43 -4.31
CA GLY A 99 -1.27 -16.87 -5.31
C GLY A 99 -0.54 -16.22 -6.50
N PRO A 100 0.36 -15.25 -6.26
CA PRO A 100 1.19 -14.64 -7.30
C PRO A 100 2.11 -15.60 -8.05
N ILE A 101 2.65 -16.63 -7.39
CA ILE A 101 3.42 -17.68 -8.06
C ILE A 101 2.54 -18.44 -9.04
N CYS A 102 1.35 -18.88 -8.62
CA CYS A 102 0.39 -19.53 -9.51
C CYS A 102 0.00 -18.62 -10.69
N TYR A 103 -0.26 -17.34 -10.45
CA TYR A 103 -0.53 -16.36 -11.50
C TYR A 103 0.63 -16.27 -12.50
N SER A 104 1.86 -16.19 -12.01
CA SER A 104 3.05 -16.03 -12.86
C SER A 104 3.36 -17.29 -13.65
N ILE A 105 3.10 -18.48 -13.08
CA ILE A 105 3.16 -19.76 -13.81
C ILE A 105 2.14 -19.75 -14.95
N ILE A 106 0.88 -19.36 -14.70
CA ILE A 106 -0.17 -19.29 -15.74
C ILE A 106 0.21 -18.28 -16.83
N ALA A 107 0.76 -17.12 -16.45
CA ALA A 107 1.18 -16.07 -17.39
C ALA A 107 2.37 -16.50 -18.26
N GLY A 108 3.34 -17.20 -17.65
CA GLY A 108 4.62 -17.57 -18.25
C GLY A 108 4.71 -19.00 -18.79
N ALA A 109 3.60 -19.72 -18.86
CA ALA A 109 3.54 -21.18 -19.06
C ALA A 109 4.10 -21.73 -20.39
N ASP A 110 4.88 -20.99 -21.17
CA ASP A 110 5.62 -21.55 -22.32
C ASP A 110 6.75 -22.53 -21.90
N LEU A 111 7.03 -22.70 -20.60
CA LEU A 111 8.03 -23.66 -20.10
C LEU A 111 7.50 -25.09 -19.89
N PHE A 112 6.18 -25.31 -19.92
CA PHE A 112 5.51 -26.61 -19.70
C PHE A 112 4.42 -26.83 -20.77
N ASP A 113 4.90 -26.98 -22.01
CA ASP A 113 4.37 -27.47 -23.30
C ASP A 113 2.87 -27.83 -23.58
N GLN A 114 1.87 -27.69 -22.70
CA GLN A 114 0.50 -28.13 -23.05
C GLN A 114 -0.68 -27.21 -22.66
N CYS A 115 -0.47 -26.08 -21.96
CA CYS A 115 -1.59 -25.21 -21.57
C CYS A 115 -1.30 -23.69 -21.66
N SER A 116 -0.31 -23.26 -22.46
CA SER A 116 0.24 -21.90 -22.34
C SER A 116 -0.54 -20.82 -23.09
N VAL A 117 -0.62 -19.65 -22.47
CA VAL A 117 -1.22 -18.44 -23.04
C VAL A 117 -0.14 -17.55 -23.67
N GLY A 118 1.14 -17.67 -23.27
CA GLY A 118 2.24 -16.88 -23.84
C GLY A 118 2.12 -15.39 -23.54
N ALA A 119 1.73 -15.03 -22.31
CA ALA A 119 1.39 -13.64 -21.95
C ALA A 119 2.61 -12.80 -21.51
N LEU A 120 3.68 -13.44 -21.03
CA LEU A 120 4.91 -12.75 -20.62
C LEU A 120 5.85 -12.56 -21.83
N GLY A 121 6.38 -11.36 -21.98
CA GLY A 121 7.26 -11.02 -23.10
C GLY A 121 7.76 -9.59 -23.06
N HIS A 122 8.53 -9.24 -24.09
CA HIS A 122 8.97 -7.88 -24.32
C HIS A 122 7.83 -7.09 -24.95
N ASP A 123 7.40 -6.04 -24.26
CA ASP A 123 6.60 -4.97 -24.86
C ASP A 123 7.53 -3.83 -25.29
N TYR A 124 7.07 -2.89 -26.11
CA TYR A 124 7.91 -1.80 -26.63
C TYR A 124 8.64 -0.96 -25.55
N TYR A 125 8.17 -0.99 -24.30
CA TYR A 125 8.69 -0.18 -23.19
C TYR A 125 9.24 -0.96 -21.99
N TRP A 126 8.87 -2.24 -21.80
CA TRP A 126 9.29 -3.01 -20.63
C TRP A 126 9.14 -4.52 -20.82
N CYS A 127 9.78 -5.27 -19.92
CA CYS A 127 9.68 -6.72 -19.82
C CYS A 127 8.63 -7.14 -18.80
N PHE A 128 7.38 -7.28 -19.23
CA PHE A 128 6.28 -7.68 -18.35
C PHE A 128 5.21 -8.51 -19.06
N LEU A 129 4.11 -7.88 -19.48
CA LEU A 129 2.98 -8.52 -20.17
C LEU A 129 2.88 -7.97 -21.60
N ASP A 130 2.91 -8.87 -22.59
CA ASP A 130 2.91 -8.53 -24.00
C ASP A 130 1.51 -8.19 -24.52
N ILE A 131 1.29 -6.92 -24.85
CA ILE A 131 0.00 -6.40 -25.30
C ILE A 131 -0.28 -6.76 -26.77
N SER A 132 0.74 -7.13 -27.54
CA SER A 132 0.58 -7.55 -28.93
C SER A 132 -0.21 -8.86 -29.02
N VAL A 133 -0.11 -9.72 -28.00
CA VAL A 133 -0.81 -11.01 -27.92
C VAL A 133 -2.10 -10.87 -27.12
N LEU A 134 -3.17 -11.55 -27.57
CA LEU A 134 -4.47 -11.59 -26.87
C LEU A 134 -4.32 -12.01 -25.40
N ALA A 135 -3.42 -12.97 -25.16
CA ALA A 135 -3.01 -13.48 -23.87
C ALA A 135 -2.60 -12.39 -22.88
N GLY A 136 -1.64 -11.55 -23.26
CA GLY A 136 -1.15 -10.48 -22.40
C GLY A 136 -2.19 -9.40 -22.19
N ARG A 137 -3.09 -9.13 -23.16
CA ARG A 137 -4.24 -8.22 -22.95
C ARG A 137 -5.21 -8.74 -21.88
N ILE A 138 -5.51 -10.04 -21.90
CA ILE A 138 -6.37 -10.67 -20.89
C ILE A 138 -5.69 -10.59 -19.51
N MET A 139 -4.39 -10.91 -19.45
CA MET A 139 -3.63 -10.85 -18.19
C MET A 139 -3.49 -9.42 -17.67
N TRP A 140 -3.34 -8.42 -18.54
CA TRP A 140 -3.38 -7.00 -18.18
C TRP A 140 -4.73 -6.60 -17.59
N SER A 141 -5.82 -7.11 -18.15
CA SER A 141 -7.17 -6.87 -17.62
C SER A 141 -7.33 -7.46 -16.22
N ILE A 142 -6.79 -8.66 -15.98
CA ILE A 142 -6.77 -9.28 -14.65
C ILE A 142 -5.92 -8.46 -13.67
N THR A 143 -4.74 -8.00 -14.10
CA THR A 143 -3.88 -7.12 -13.29
C THR A 143 -4.57 -5.81 -12.94
N ALA A 144 -5.26 -5.18 -13.88
CA ALA A 144 -6.03 -3.97 -13.62
C ALA A 144 -7.20 -4.22 -12.67
N ALA A 145 -7.91 -5.34 -12.81
CA ALA A 145 -8.96 -5.72 -11.87
C ALA A 145 -8.42 -5.91 -10.45
N ALA A 146 -7.25 -6.56 -10.31
CA ALA A 146 -6.58 -6.71 -9.03
C ALA A 146 -6.12 -5.37 -8.44
N ALA A 147 -5.56 -4.47 -9.25
CA ALA A 147 -5.19 -3.11 -8.83
C ALA A 147 -6.41 -2.29 -8.38
N CYS A 148 -7.52 -2.37 -9.11
CA CYS A 148 -8.78 -1.74 -8.72
C CYS A 148 -9.32 -2.30 -7.40
N LEU A 149 -9.26 -3.62 -7.21
CA LEU A 149 -9.67 -4.27 -5.96
C LEU A 149 -8.79 -3.79 -4.79
N CYS A 150 -7.48 -3.71 -5.01
CA CYS A 150 -6.48 -3.21 -4.05
C CYS A 150 -6.74 -1.76 -3.61
N VAL A 151 -7.42 -0.95 -4.42
CA VAL A 151 -7.83 0.40 -4.03
C VAL A 151 -9.21 0.38 -3.36
N ALA A 152 -10.17 -0.35 -3.94
CA ALA A 152 -11.56 -0.34 -3.51
C ALA A 152 -11.76 -1.04 -2.16
N LEU A 153 -11.16 -2.21 -1.95
CA LEU A 153 -11.35 -3.01 -0.75
C LEU A 153 -10.79 -2.29 0.50
N PRO A 154 -9.58 -1.71 0.50
CA PRO A 154 -9.10 -0.91 1.61
C PRO A 154 -9.92 0.36 1.83
N ALA A 155 -10.37 1.03 0.76
CA ALA A 155 -11.25 2.21 0.89
C ALA A 155 -12.55 1.86 1.64
N VAL A 156 -13.19 0.74 1.29
CA VAL A 156 -14.39 0.24 1.97
C VAL A 156 -14.08 -0.13 3.42
N CYS A 157 -12.99 -0.85 3.67
CA CYS A 157 -12.57 -1.24 5.03
C CYS A 157 -12.32 -0.01 5.92
N TYR A 158 -11.59 0.99 5.41
CA TYR A 158 -11.30 2.22 6.15
C TYR A 158 -12.53 3.08 6.36
N TYR A 159 -13.47 3.09 5.41
CA TYR A 159 -14.75 3.75 5.60
C TYR A 159 -15.57 3.10 6.73
N LEU A 160 -15.61 1.76 6.80
CA LEU A 160 -16.28 1.05 7.89
C LEU A 160 -15.61 1.30 9.24
N ILE A 161 -14.27 1.27 9.30
CA ILE A 161 -13.50 1.64 10.49
C ILE A 161 -13.82 3.08 10.91
N TYR A 162 -13.87 4.01 9.96
CA TYR A 162 -14.22 5.42 10.22
C TYR A 162 -15.61 5.55 10.85
N ARG A 163 -16.62 4.88 10.27
CA ARG A 163 -17.99 4.91 10.83
C ARG A 163 -18.01 4.39 12.26
N ARG A 164 -17.36 3.25 12.51
CA ARG A 164 -17.31 2.64 13.83
C ARG A 164 -16.60 3.51 14.85
N LEU A 165 -15.47 4.09 14.49
CA LEU A 165 -14.72 5.01 15.36
C LEU A 165 -15.52 6.29 15.66
N LYS A 166 -16.25 6.82 14.69
CA LYS A 166 -17.10 8.01 14.87
C LYS A 166 -18.25 7.75 15.84
N GLU A 167 -18.90 6.58 15.75
CA GLU A 167 -19.92 6.15 16.71
C GLU A 167 -19.35 6.07 18.13
N HIS A 168 -18.20 5.43 18.31
CA HIS A 168 -17.52 5.35 19.61
C HIS A 168 -17.09 6.72 20.14
N ALA A 169 -16.61 7.61 19.27
CA ALA A 169 -16.22 8.97 19.67
C ALA A 169 -17.42 9.81 20.13
N ASN A 170 -18.57 9.69 19.44
CA ASN A 170 -19.79 10.39 19.84
C ASN A 170 -20.32 9.89 21.19
N PHE A 171 -20.35 8.57 21.40
CA PHE A 171 -20.75 7.98 22.68
C PHE A 171 -19.83 8.43 23.82
N MET A 172 -18.51 8.44 23.59
CA MET A 172 -17.55 8.85 24.61
C MET A 172 -17.51 10.36 24.84
N LYS A 173 -17.89 11.18 23.86
CA LYS A 173 -17.99 12.64 24.02
C LYS A 173 -19.13 13.02 24.97
N GLU A 174 -20.21 12.26 24.96
CA GLU A 174 -21.33 12.41 25.90
C GLU A 174 -20.91 12.06 27.33
N VAL A 175 -19.98 11.11 27.48
CA VAL A 175 -19.49 10.62 28.79
C VAL A 175 -18.26 11.38 29.31
N SER A 176 -17.41 11.91 28.43
CA SER A 176 -16.12 12.54 28.78
C SER A 176 -15.79 13.66 27.81
N ASN A 177 -15.80 14.89 28.32
CA ASN A 177 -15.93 16.08 27.48
C ASN A 177 -14.79 16.38 26.49
N ASN A 178 -13.57 15.80 26.55
CA ASN A 178 -12.48 16.29 25.68
C ASN A 178 -11.31 15.34 25.31
N ALA A 179 -11.19 14.11 25.83
CA ALA A 179 -9.92 13.36 25.68
C ALA A 179 -9.83 12.41 24.46
N ASN A 180 -10.95 11.87 23.96
CA ASN A 180 -10.92 10.77 22.96
C ASN A 180 -11.17 11.21 21.50
N THR A 181 -11.59 12.45 21.28
CA THR A 181 -11.83 13.00 19.94
C THR A 181 -10.54 13.20 19.16
N ASP A 182 -9.48 13.65 19.83
CA ASP A 182 -8.19 13.93 19.19
C ASP A 182 -7.48 12.65 18.73
N PHE A 183 -7.57 11.58 19.53
CA PHE A 183 -7.01 10.28 19.17
C PHE A 183 -7.68 9.67 17.93
N THR A 184 -9.02 9.76 17.87
CA THR A 184 -9.81 9.25 16.75
C THR A 184 -9.48 10.01 15.46
N ALA A 185 -9.40 11.34 15.53
CA ALA A 185 -9.02 12.18 14.40
C ALA A 185 -7.60 11.86 13.87
N ALA A 186 -6.64 11.60 14.76
CA ALA A 186 -5.28 11.22 14.39
C ALA A 186 -5.21 9.87 13.65
N ILE A 187 -5.97 8.87 14.09
CA ILE A 187 -6.06 7.57 13.40
C ILE A 187 -6.66 7.74 12.01
N ILE A 188 -7.78 8.45 11.91
CA ILE A 188 -8.47 8.68 10.63
C ILE A 188 -7.54 9.36 9.63
N LYS A 189 -6.78 10.37 10.07
CA LYS A 189 -5.81 11.05 9.21
C LYS A 189 -4.74 10.10 8.67
N LYS A 190 -4.23 9.18 9.50
CA LYS A 190 -3.23 8.19 9.08
C LYS A 190 -3.80 7.20 8.06
N LEU A 191 -5.03 6.72 8.28
CA LEU A 191 -5.72 5.82 7.34
C LEU A 191 -5.97 6.51 5.98
N LEU A 192 -6.39 7.77 5.99
CA LEU A 192 -6.64 8.53 4.76
C LEU A 192 -5.34 8.78 3.98
N VAL A 193 -4.25 9.16 4.66
CA VAL A 193 -2.94 9.32 4.03
C VAL A 193 -2.48 8.00 3.40
N PHE A 194 -2.59 6.88 4.12
CA PHE A 194 -2.23 5.57 3.60
C PHE A 194 -3.07 5.19 2.37
N GLN A 195 -4.40 5.35 2.44
CA GLN A 195 -5.30 5.11 1.31
C GLN A 195 -4.94 5.97 0.10
N GLY A 196 -4.63 7.26 0.32
CA GLY A 196 -4.23 8.17 -0.75
C GLY A 196 -2.96 7.71 -1.45
N ILE A 197 -1.99 7.20 -0.70
CA ILE A 197 -0.74 6.65 -1.26
C ILE A 197 -1.01 5.39 -2.07
N VAL A 198 -1.74 4.42 -1.50
CA VAL A 198 -2.12 3.19 -2.23
C VAL A 198 -2.84 3.53 -3.53
N THR A 199 -3.81 4.45 -3.46
CA THR A 199 -4.55 4.91 -4.64
C THR A 199 -3.62 5.54 -5.69
N PHE A 200 -2.68 6.37 -5.25
CA PHE A 200 -1.72 7.02 -6.16
C PHE A 200 -0.73 6.03 -6.78
N THR A 201 -0.19 5.09 -6.01
CA THR A 201 0.79 4.10 -6.50
C THR A 201 0.20 3.19 -7.58
N PHE A 202 -1.05 2.74 -7.38
CA PHE A 202 -1.69 1.76 -8.27
C PHE A 202 -2.63 2.36 -9.31
N CYS A 203 -2.86 3.68 -9.32
CA CYS A 203 -3.75 4.29 -10.32
C CYS A 203 -3.20 4.18 -11.75
N GLY A 204 -1.87 4.20 -11.93
CA GLY A 204 -1.24 4.01 -13.23
C GLY A 204 -1.58 2.63 -13.82
N ILE A 205 -1.31 1.55 -13.08
CA ILE A 205 -1.63 0.18 -13.49
C ILE A 205 -3.12 0.01 -13.80
N ALA A 206 -3.99 0.50 -12.90
CA ALA A 206 -5.43 0.37 -13.07
C ALA A 206 -5.92 1.11 -14.33
N SER A 207 -5.52 2.37 -14.51
CA SER A 207 -5.92 3.17 -15.67
C SER A 207 -5.35 2.61 -16.97
N TYR A 208 -4.08 2.18 -16.97
CA TYR A 208 -3.44 1.56 -18.12
C TYR A 208 -4.15 0.28 -18.57
N GLY A 209 -4.34 -0.69 -17.66
CA GLY A 209 -4.96 -1.95 -18.05
C GLY A 209 -6.45 -1.81 -18.39
N ILE A 210 -7.19 -0.85 -17.79
CA ILE A 210 -8.55 -0.51 -18.23
C ILE A 210 -8.54 0.03 -19.67
N CYS A 211 -7.59 0.92 -20.01
CA CYS A 211 -7.46 1.44 -21.37
C CYS A 211 -7.10 0.33 -22.38
N ILE A 212 -6.18 -0.58 -22.03
CA ILE A 212 -5.86 -1.74 -22.88
C ILE A 212 -7.10 -2.63 -23.08
N ALA A 213 -7.86 -2.90 -22.02
CA ALA A 213 -9.07 -3.70 -22.09
C ALA A 213 -10.15 -3.05 -22.96
N ALA A 214 -10.31 -1.73 -22.87
CA ALA A 214 -11.36 -0.98 -23.57
C ALA A 214 -11.01 -0.68 -25.05
N PHE A 215 -9.79 -0.24 -25.31
CA PHE A 215 -9.39 0.31 -26.62
C PHE A 215 -8.49 -0.61 -27.42
N GLN A 216 -7.92 -1.65 -26.79
CA GLN A 216 -7.00 -2.61 -27.43
C GLN A 216 -5.78 -1.97 -28.12
N THR A 217 -5.52 -0.69 -27.83
CA THR A 217 -4.42 0.12 -28.32
C THR A 217 -3.61 0.60 -27.14
N GLU A 218 -2.34 0.88 -27.37
CA GLU A 218 -1.43 1.28 -26.33
C GLU A 218 -1.45 2.81 -26.13
N PRO A 219 -1.91 3.31 -24.96
CA PRO A 219 -1.87 4.73 -24.67
C PRO A 219 -0.51 5.14 -24.09
N THR A 220 0.39 5.66 -24.93
CA THR A 220 1.75 6.08 -24.54
C THR A 220 1.79 7.01 -23.32
N GLY A 221 0.80 7.88 -23.15
CA GLY A 221 0.72 8.77 -21.98
C GLY A 221 0.48 8.03 -20.66
N LEU A 222 -0.29 6.94 -20.67
CA LEU A 222 -0.54 6.12 -19.48
C LEU A 222 0.62 5.18 -19.15
N VAL A 223 1.45 4.82 -20.13
CA VAL A 223 2.72 4.09 -19.89
C VAL A 223 3.58 4.92 -18.94
N TRP A 224 3.81 6.20 -19.27
CA TRP A 224 4.58 7.13 -18.43
C TRP A 224 3.98 7.30 -17.04
N LEU A 225 2.66 7.44 -16.95
CA LEU A 225 1.97 7.51 -15.65
C LEU A 225 2.23 6.24 -14.83
N THR A 226 2.13 5.06 -15.44
CA THR A 226 2.33 3.77 -14.79
C THR A 226 3.75 3.61 -14.27
N VAL A 227 4.77 3.92 -15.08
CA VAL A 227 6.16 3.92 -14.63
C VAL A 227 6.32 4.87 -13.44
N LEU A 228 5.81 6.10 -13.55
CA LEU A 228 5.96 7.10 -12.49
C LEU A 228 5.30 6.65 -11.19
N THR A 229 4.07 6.13 -11.25
CA THR A 229 3.32 5.76 -10.04
C THR A 229 3.93 4.55 -9.36
N ILE A 230 4.28 3.49 -10.11
CA ILE A 230 4.90 2.28 -9.55
C ILE A 230 6.26 2.62 -8.92
N ASN A 231 7.13 3.33 -9.65
CA ASN A 231 8.44 3.70 -9.12
C ASN A 231 8.35 4.69 -7.95
N SER A 232 7.25 5.44 -7.87
CA SER A 232 7.01 6.34 -6.74
C SER A 232 6.61 5.66 -5.45
N GLY A 233 6.07 4.44 -5.51
CA GLY A 233 5.54 3.74 -4.34
C GLY A 233 6.56 3.63 -3.20
N GLY A 234 7.81 3.29 -3.52
CA GLY A 234 8.88 3.14 -2.53
C GLY A 234 9.20 4.43 -1.77
N TRP A 235 9.49 5.51 -2.49
CA TRP A 235 9.87 6.78 -1.83
C TRP A 235 8.68 7.51 -1.23
N VAL A 236 7.48 7.44 -1.83
CA VAL A 236 6.26 8.03 -1.28
C VAL A 236 5.93 7.36 0.06
N ASN A 237 6.07 6.04 0.17
CA ASN A 237 5.92 5.33 1.44
C ASN A 237 6.96 5.76 2.48
N ALA A 238 8.23 5.93 2.08
CA ALA A 238 9.28 6.41 2.98
C ALA A 238 9.01 7.84 3.50
N VAL A 239 8.60 8.76 2.61
CA VAL A 239 8.22 10.13 2.98
C VAL A 239 7.01 10.15 3.88
N ALA A 240 5.99 9.34 3.59
CA ALA A 240 4.81 9.23 4.42
C ALA A 240 5.13 8.72 5.82
N TYR A 241 6.03 7.73 5.94
CA TYR A 241 6.53 7.25 7.21
C TYR A 241 7.26 8.37 7.97
N TYR A 242 8.17 9.08 7.30
CA TYR A 242 8.90 10.19 7.89
C TYR A 242 7.95 11.29 8.42
N LEU A 243 6.96 11.69 7.62
CA LEU A 243 5.94 12.66 8.02
C LEU A 243 5.10 12.16 9.21
N GLN A 244 4.74 10.88 9.23
CA GLN A 244 3.97 10.29 10.33
C GLN A 244 4.75 10.25 11.65
N GLU A 245 6.01 9.84 11.61
CA GLU A 245 6.82 9.67 12.81
C GLU A 245 7.35 11.02 13.32
N TYR A 246 7.88 11.87 12.44
CA TYR A 246 8.54 13.11 12.86
C TYR A 246 7.59 14.30 12.96
N VAL A 247 6.69 14.50 12.00
CA VAL A 247 5.87 15.72 11.96
C VAL A 247 4.61 15.59 12.80
N PHE A 248 3.90 14.47 12.69
CA PHE A 248 2.64 14.28 13.41
C PHE A 248 2.87 13.86 14.87
N SER A 249 3.80 12.96 15.15
CA SER A 249 4.12 12.57 16.54
C SER A 249 4.66 13.74 17.36
N SER A 250 5.50 14.61 16.77
CA SER A 250 6.04 15.79 17.47
C SER A 250 4.96 16.83 17.75
N ARG A 251 4.06 17.11 16.79
CA ARG A 251 2.94 18.06 17.00
C ARG A 251 1.98 17.61 18.09
N ASP A 252 1.69 16.32 18.17
CA ASP A 252 0.82 15.77 19.22
C ASP A 252 1.51 15.85 20.59
N ARG A 253 2.82 15.59 20.67
CA ARG A 253 3.60 15.80 21.92
C ARG A 253 3.61 17.27 22.35
N SER A 254 3.86 18.20 21.43
CA SER A 254 3.89 19.64 21.74
C SER A 254 2.53 20.17 22.23
N LYS A 255 1.40 19.66 21.69
CA LYS A 255 0.06 20.01 22.17
C LYS A 255 -0.22 19.48 23.58
N VAL A 256 0.21 18.25 23.88
CA VAL A 256 0.07 17.65 25.22
C VAL A 256 0.91 18.42 26.25
N GLU A 257 2.12 18.84 25.89
CA GLU A 257 2.99 19.64 26.76
C GLU A 257 2.45 21.06 26.98
N ALA A 258 1.93 21.71 25.94
CA ALA A 258 1.30 23.03 26.06
C ALA A 258 0.03 23.00 26.93
N SER A 259 -0.77 21.93 26.84
CA SER A 259 -1.97 21.73 27.68
C SER A 259 -1.60 21.51 29.15
N LYS A 260 -0.60 20.68 29.44
CA LYS A 260 -0.10 20.46 30.82
C LYS A 260 0.45 21.72 31.47
N ASN A 261 1.20 22.54 30.73
CA ASN A 261 1.74 23.80 31.24
C ASN A 261 0.64 24.83 31.53
N SER A 262 -0.46 24.81 30.77
CA SER A 262 -1.61 25.69 31.00
C SER A 262 -2.41 25.30 32.24
N THR A 263 -2.63 24.00 32.48
CA THR A 263 -3.31 23.51 33.70
C THR A 263 -2.45 23.67 34.96
N GLY A 264 -1.13 23.50 34.85
CA GLY A 264 -0.20 23.71 35.97
C GLY A 264 -0.07 25.17 36.40
N ASN A 265 -0.19 26.12 35.48
CA ASN A 265 -0.23 27.55 35.82
C ASN A 265 -1.58 27.96 36.43
N ALA A 266 -2.70 27.40 35.97
CA ALA A 266 -4.01 27.66 36.57
C ALA A 266 -4.11 27.13 38.02
N SER A 267 -3.54 25.97 38.33
CA SER A 267 -3.53 25.44 39.71
C SER A 267 -2.60 26.21 40.64
N LYS A 268 -1.43 26.66 40.14
CA LYS A 268 -0.53 27.54 40.91
C LYS A 268 -1.13 28.92 41.17
N GLN A 269 -1.96 29.43 40.26
CA GLN A 269 -2.64 30.71 40.43
C GLN A 269 -3.81 30.59 41.41
N ALA A 270 -4.59 29.49 41.36
CA ALA A 270 -5.64 29.21 42.36
C ALA A 270 -5.06 28.98 43.77
N SER A 271 -3.91 28.31 43.88
CA SER A 271 -3.22 28.09 45.17
C SER A 271 -2.64 29.38 45.77
N LYS A 272 -2.16 30.33 44.95
CA LYS A 272 -1.72 31.65 45.43
C LYS A 272 -2.88 32.53 45.90
N THR A 273 -4.04 32.45 45.27
CA THR A 273 -5.23 33.22 45.70
C THR A 273 -5.82 32.68 47.00
N ALA A 274 -5.76 31.36 47.25
CA ALA A 274 -6.26 30.76 48.49
C ALA A 274 -5.40 31.08 49.73
N ILE A 275 -4.10 31.32 49.56
CA ILE A 275 -3.18 31.66 50.68
C ILE A 275 -3.28 33.15 51.06
N SER A 276 -3.79 34.01 50.18
CA SER A 276 -3.95 35.45 50.45
C SER A 276 -5.26 35.81 51.19
N ILE A 277 -6.08 34.82 51.57
CA ILE A 277 -7.39 35.01 52.23
C ILE A 277 -7.36 34.53 53.70
N VAL A 278 -6.21 34.14 54.24
CA VAL A 278 -6.02 33.81 55.66
C VAL A 278 -5.24 34.89 56.38
#